data_AF-A0A7Y5RWX9-F1
#
_entry.id   AF-A0A7Y5RWX9-F1
#
_cell.length_a   1.000
_cell.length_b   1.000
_cell.length_c   1.000
_cell.angle_alpha   90.00
_cell.angle_beta   90.00
_cell.angle_gamma   90.00
#
_symmetry.space_group_name_H-M   'P 1'
#
loop_
_entity.id
_entity.type
_entity.pdbx_description
1 polymer ?
#
loop_
_entity_poly.entity_id
_entity_poly.type
_entity_poly.pdbx_seq_one_letter_code
_entity_poly.pdbx_strand_id
1 'polypeptide(L)' 'MMPGTYSQVLLHVVFSTRKRAAMIKPEFQTRLYEYIGGIVRSEGGSLLAIGGMPDHVHLLLR' A
#
# COMPACT_ATOMS: atom_id res chain seq x y z
N MET A 1 -3.74 3.64 25.43
CA MET A 1 -4.96 4.46 25.20
C MET A 1 -5.85 4.35 26.41
N MET A 2 -6.61 5.41 26.74
CA MET A 2 -7.57 5.39 27.84
C MET A 2 -8.82 4.58 27.46
N PRO A 3 -9.51 3.95 28.42
CA PRO A 3 -10.79 3.30 28.17
C PRO A 3 -11.77 4.27 27.48
N GLY A 4 -12.39 3.83 26.38
CA GLY A 4 -13.34 4.64 25.61
C GLY A 4 -12.74 5.53 24.51
N THR A 5 -11.44 5.47 24.24
CA THR A 5 -10.86 6.14 23.06
C THR A 5 -10.96 5.25 21.83
N TYR A 6 -11.68 5.72 20.80
CA TYR A 6 -11.79 5.07 19.50
C TYR A 6 -11.21 5.97 18.42
N SER A 7 -10.41 5.41 17.52
CA SER A 7 -9.87 6.13 16.37
C SER A 7 -10.01 5.28 15.10
N GLN A 8 -10.38 5.93 14.00
CA GLN A 8 -10.32 5.35 12.67
C GLN A 8 -9.48 6.28 11.80
N VAL A 9 -8.24 5.88 11.56
CA VAL A 9 -7.32 6.62 10.69
C VAL A 9 -7.21 5.84 9.39
N LEU A 10 -7.51 6.51 8.29
CA LEU A 10 -7.33 5.99 6.94
C LEU A 10 -6.22 6.80 6.27
N LEU A 11 -5.22 6.11 5.75
CA LEU A 11 -4.07 6.76 5.11
C LEU A 11 -4.04 6.40 3.63
N HIS A 12 -3.94 7.42 2.78
CA HIS A 12 -3.61 7.26 1.37
C HIS A 12 -2.11 7.48 1.19
N VAL A 13 -1.37 6.41 0.94
CA VAL A 13 0.09 6.44 0.81
C VAL A 13 0.46 6.19 -0.65
N VAL A 14 1.39 6.98 -1.17
CA VAL A 14 1.86 6.86 -2.56
C VAL A 14 3.37 6.67 -2.57
N PHE A 15 3.83 5.60 -3.23
CA PHE A 15 5.25 5.32 -3.45
C PHE A 15 5.56 5.25 -4.93
N SER A 16 6.58 5.99 -5.37
CA SER A 16 7.06 5.95 -6.75
C SER A 16 8.29 5.07 -6.90
N THR A 17 8.43 4.47 -8.09
CA THR A 17 9.68 3.86 -8.55
C THR A 17 10.83 4.88 -8.61
N ARG A 18 12.06 4.36 -8.68
CA ARG A 18 13.25 5.21 -8.80
C ARG A 18 13.14 6.09 -10.05
N LYS A 19 13.24 7.42 -9.87
CA LYS A 19 13.09 8.43 -10.93
C LYS A 19 11.75 8.35 -11.69
N ARG A 20 10.71 7.73 -11.12
CA ARG A 20 9.42 7.50 -11.81
C ARG A 20 9.56 6.76 -13.14
N ALA A 21 10.52 5.84 -13.23
CA ALA A 21 10.63 4.97 -14.39
C ALA A 21 9.43 3.99 -14.42
N ALA A 22 8.85 3.75 -15.60
CA ALA A 22 7.75 2.81 -15.79
C ALA A 22 8.20 1.35 -15.61
N MET A 23 8.51 0.97 -14.37
CA MET A 23 9.13 -0.30 -14.02
C MET A 23 8.14 -1.34 -13.54
N ILE A 24 6.96 -0.95 -13.04
CA ILE A 24 5.92 -1.87 -12.60
C ILE A 24 5.25 -2.42 -13.86
N LYS A 25 5.59 -3.65 -14.23
CA LYS A 25 5.09 -4.28 -15.44
C LYS A 25 3.93 -5.24 -15.17
N PRO A 26 3.02 -5.46 -16.14
CA PRO A 26 1.87 -6.33 -15.95
C PRO A 26 2.22 -7.75 -15.48
N GLU A 27 3.38 -8.29 -15.89
CA GLU A 27 3.78 -9.67 -15.60
C GLU A 27 4.03 -9.91 -14.11
N PHE A 28 4.31 -8.86 -13.33
CA PHE A 28 4.59 -9.00 -11.90
C PHE A 28 3.78 -8.06 -11.02
N GLN A 29 2.94 -7.18 -11.58
CA GLN A 29 2.15 -6.20 -10.83
C GLN A 29 1.32 -6.85 -9.72
N THR A 30 0.60 -7.94 -10.02
CA THR A 30 -0.21 -8.66 -9.03
C THR A 30 0.64 -9.15 -7.86
N ARG A 31 1.77 -9.79 -8.15
CA ARG A 31 2.69 -10.30 -7.13
C ARG A 31 3.33 -9.18 -6.31
N LEU A 32 3.64 -8.03 -6.94
CA LEU A 32 4.10 -6.84 -6.23
C LEU A 32 3.05 -6.35 -5.23
N TYR A 33 1.78 -6.31 -5.64
CA TYR A 33 0.69 -5.87 -4.78
C TYR A 33 0.45 -6.83 -3.61
N GLU A 34 0.49 -8.14 -3.87
CA GLU A 34 0.41 -9.17 -2.83
C GLU A 34 1.57 -9.06 -1.83
N TYR A 35 2.79 -8.82 -2.31
CA TYR A 35 3.97 -8.64 -1.47
C TYR A 35 3.84 -7.40 -0.56
N ILE A 36 3.38 -6.27 -1.11
CA ILE A 36 3.10 -5.06 -0.32
C ILE A 36 2.00 -5.35 0.72
N GLY A 37 0.94 -6.07 0.35
CA GLY A 37 -0.11 -6.48 1.29
C GLY A 37 0.43 -7.35 2.42
N GLY A 38 1.38 -8.24 2.12
CA GLY A 38 2.11 -9.02 3.12
C GLY A 38 2.88 -8.15 4.11
N ILE A 39 3.61 -7.13 3.61
CA ILE A 39 4.34 -6.16 4.44
C ILE A 39 3.37 -5.37 5.33
N VAL A 40 2.28 -4.84 4.78
CA VAL A 40 1.30 -4.08 5.58
C VAL A 40 0.75 -4.94 6.72
N ARG A 41 0.45 -6.22 6.46
CA ARG A 41 -0.02 -7.15 7.48
C ARG A 41 1.05 -7.45 8.53
N SER A 42 2.32 -7.61 8.15
CA SER A 42 3.40 -7.87 9.10
C SER A 42 3.66 -6.69 10.04
N GLU A 43 3.40 -5.47 9.58
CA GLU A 43 3.47 -4.24 10.38
C GLU A 43 2.20 -3.99 11.23
N GLY A 44 1.24 -4.93 11.25
CA GLY A 44 0.00 -4.82 12.01
C GLY A 44 -1.07 -3.92 11.38
N GLY A 45 -0.86 -3.46 10.14
CA GLY A 45 -1.83 -2.69 9.38
C GLY A 45 -2.77 -3.55 8.53
N SER A 46 -3.76 -2.90 7.92
CA SER A 46 -4.71 -3.47 6.97
C SER A 46 -4.68 -2.70 5.65
N LEU A 47 -4.28 -3.37 4.57
CA LEU A 47 -4.36 -2.84 3.22
C LEU A 47 -5.79 -3.00 2.70
N LEU A 48 -6.53 -1.90 2.60
CA LEU A 48 -7.93 -1.89 2.17
C LEU A 48 -8.06 -1.85 0.64
N ALA A 49 -7.16 -1.13 -0.03
CA ALA A 49 -7.10 -1.08 -1.48
C ALA A 49 -5.67 -0.80 -1.96
N ILE A 50 -5.32 -1.36 -3.12
CA ILE A 50 -4.06 -1.11 -3.80
C ILE A 50 -4.30 -0.98 -5.30
N GLY A 51 -3.62 -0.02 -5.92
CA GLY A 51 -3.63 0.23 -7.35
C GLY A 51 -2.43 1.08 -7.73
N GLY A 52 -2.29 1.45 -9.00
CA GLY A 52 -1.13 2.22 -9.41
C GLY A 52 -1.01 2.42 -10.91
N MET A 53 0.07 3.09 -11.27
CA MET A 53 0.56 3.27 -12.64
C MET A 53 1.92 2.57 -12.76
N PRO A 54 2.44 2.36 -13.98
CA PRO A 54 3.73 1.70 -14.17
C PRO A 54 4.91 2.31 -13.38
N ASP A 55 4.80 3.57 -12.96
CA ASP A 55 5.84 4.29 -12.22
C ASP A 55 5.56 4.50 -10.72
N HIS A 56 4.37 4.15 -10.19
CA HIS A 56 4.03 4.32 -8.78
C HIS A 56 2.82 3.49 -8.30
N VAL A 57 2.70 3.30 -6.99
CA VAL A 57 1.57 2.62 -6.34
C VAL A 57 0.84 3.53 -5.37
N HIS A 58 -0.47 3.35 -5.27
CA HIS A 58 -1.38 3.95 -4.31
C HIS A 58 -1.86 2.88 -3.33
N LEU A 59 -1.79 3.17 -2.04
CA LEU A 59 -2.23 2.30 -0.94
C LEU A 59 -3.28 3.02 -0.12
N LEU A 60 -4.41 2.37 0.15
CA LEU A 60 -5.34 2.77 1.19
C LEU A 60 -5.13 1.85 2.40
N LEU A 61 -4.68 2.41 3.51
CA LEU A 61 -4.28 1.69 4.72
C LEU A 61 -5.16 2.05 5.91
N ARG A 62 -5.29 1.09 6.84
CA ARG A 62 -5.78 1.28 8.21
C ARG A 62 -4.81 0.67 9.20
#